data_AF-A0A0R1TZL2-F1
#
_entry.id   AF-A0A0R1TZL2-F1
#
_cell.length_a   1.000
_cell.length_b   1.000
_cell.length_c   1.000
_cell.angle_alpha   90.00
_cell.angle_beta   90.00
_cell.angle_gamma   90.00
#
_symmetry.space_group_name_H-M   'P 1'
#
loop_
_entity.id
_entity.type
_entity.pdbx_description
1 polymer ?
#
loop_
_entity_poly.entity_id
_entity_poly.type
_entity_poly.pdbx_seq_one_letter_code
_entity_poly.pdbx_strand_id
1 'polypeptide(L)'
;MERKTFRQRSLLLQFRGALKQYRKYYEYEQISGTTRKKVQLLPEVAFREAVANALVHRAWDERANILISLYEDRIEIKSPGGLPFGITEAGVS
;
A
#
# COMPACT_ATOMS: atom_id res chain seq x y z
N MET A 1 -9.89 14.29 1.81
CA MET A 1 -9.11 13.05 1.97
C MET A 1 -9.73 12.21 3.10
N GLU A 2 -10.08 10.94 2.83
CA GLU A 2 -10.65 10.01 3.82
C GLU A 2 -9.50 9.32 4.59
N ARG A 3 -9.41 9.52 5.91
CA ARG A 3 -8.39 8.84 6.74
C ARG A 3 -8.98 7.60 7.39
N LYS A 4 -8.39 6.42 7.15
CA LYS A 4 -8.75 5.17 7.83
C LYS A 4 -7.63 4.71 8.76
N THR A 5 -8.02 4.32 9.97
CA THR A 5 -7.11 3.80 10.99
C THR A 5 -7.54 2.39 11.36
N PHE A 6 -6.64 1.42 11.21
CA PHE A 6 -6.87 0.03 11.60
C PHE A 6 -6.07 -0.28 12.87
N ARG A 7 -6.66 -0.05 14.05
CA ARG A 7 -6.08 -0.41 15.36
C ARG A 7 -6.76 -1.66 15.93
N GLN A 8 -6.05 -2.39 16.81
CA GLN A 8 -6.58 -3.57 17.53
C GLN A 8 -7.13 -4.68 16.61
N ARG A 9 -6.53 -4.87 15.42
CA ARG A 9 -6.87 -5.96 14.49
C ARG A 9 -5.63 -6.76 14.15
N SER A 10 -5.81 -8.01 13.76
CA SER A 10 -4.70 -8.85 13.29
C SER A 10 -4.00 -8.20 12.09
N LEU A 11 -2.69 -8.46 11.95
CA LEU A 11 -1.88 -7.99 10.82
C LEU A 11 -2.53 -8.31 9.47
N LEU A 12 -3.08 -9.52 9.34
CA LEU A 12 -3.77 -9.95 8.13
C LEU A 12 -4.99 -9.07 7.80
N LEU A 13 -5.75 -8.65 8.81
CA LEU A 13 -6.89 -7.75 8.61
C LEU A 13 -6.46 -6.33 8.26
N GLN A 14 -5.34 -5.85 8.81
CA GLN A 14 -4.76 -4.56 8.44
C GLN A 14 -4.30 -4.58 6.97
N PHE A 15 -3.59 -5.64 6.58
CA PHE A 15 -3.13 -5.87 5.21
C PHE A 15 -4.29 -5.93 4.20
N ARG A 16 -5.31 -6.76 4.49
CA ARG A 16 -6.52 -6.85 3.65
C ARG A 16 -7.27 -5.52 3.59
N GLY A 17 -7.29 -4.77 4.69
CA GLY A 17 -7.88 -3.42 4.76
C GLY A 17 -7.18 -2.42 3.84
N ALA A 18 -5.85 -2.45 3.80
CA ALA A 18 -5.04 -1.62 2.91
C ALA A 18 -5.29 -1.97 1.43
N LEU A 19 -5.28 -3.27 1.07
CA LEU A 19 -5.61 -3.72 -0.29
C LEU A 19 -7.02 -3.28 -0.72
N LYS A 20 -7.99 -3.33 0.19
CA LYS A 20 -9.35 -2.85 -0.11
C LYS A 20 -9.38 -1.35 -0.42
N GLN A 21 -8.56 -0.53 0.25
CA GLN A 21 -8.46 0.90 -0.10
C GLN A 21 -7.77 1.10 -1.44
N TYR A 22 -6.66 0.38 -1.69
CA TYR A 22 -5.99 0.42 -2.98
C TYR A 22 -6.94 0.14 -4.14
N ARG A 23 -7.69 -0.96 -4.09
CA ARG A 23 -8.64 -1.32 -5.15
C ARG A 23 -9.77 -0.29 -5.31
N LYS A 24 -10.18 0.37 -4.23
CA LYS A 24 -11.19 1.44 -4.30
C LYS A 24 -10.71 2.65 -5.10
N TYR A 25 -9.41 2.97 -5.06
CA TYR A 25 -8.86 4.19 -5.65
C TYR A 25 -8.10 3.96 -6.97
N TYR A 26 -7.47 2.79 -7.16
CA TYR A 26 -6.62 2.50 -8.31
C TYR A 26 -7.15 1.41 -9.24
N GLU A 27 -8.24 0.72 -8.88
CA GLU A 27 -8.95 -0.14 -9.83
C GLU A 27 -10.21 0.56 -10.31
N TYR A 28 -10.34 0.69 -11.63
CA TYR A 28 -11.58 1.13 -12.25
C TYR A 28 -12.00 0.15 -13.35
N GLU A 29 -13.30 0.08 -13.61
CA GLU A 29 -13.84 -0.68 -14.72
C GLU A 29 -13.92 0.22 -15.94
N GLN A 30 -13.23 -0.16 -17.02
CA GLN A 30 -13.39 0.45 -18.33
C GLN A 30 -14.21 -0.49 -19.21
N ILE A 31 -15.35 0.00 -19.70
CA ILE A 31 -16.17 -0.74 -20.66
C ILE A 31 -15.60 -0.45 -22.05
N SER A 32 -15.12 -1.48 -22.75
CA SER A 32 -14.70 -1.39 -24.14
C SER A 32 -15.59 -2.30 -24.97
N GLY A 33 -16.56 -1.71 -25.68
CA GLY A 33 -17.60 -2.44 -26.41
C GLY A 33 -18.47 -3.28 -25.47
N THR A 34 -18.48 -4.60 -25.67
CA THR A 34 -19.22 -5.57 -24.87
C THR A 34 -18.46 -6.13 -23.67
N THR A 35 -17.17 -5.79 -23.50
CA THR A 35 -16.31 -6.37 -22.46
C THR A 35 -15.98 -5.35 -21.36
N ARG A 36 -16.15 -5.73 -20.10
CA ARG A 36 -15.62 -4.98 -18.94
C ARG A 36 -14.15 -5.34 -18.73
N LYS A 37 -13.24 -4.37 -18.81
CA LYS A 37 -11.83 -4.54 -18.44
C LYS A 37 -11.58 -3.83 -17.12
N LYS A 38 -10.97 -4.55 -16.17
CA LYS A 38 -10.41 -3.93 -14.97
C LYS A 38 -9.08 -3.31 -15.34
N VAL A 39 -8.95 -2.01 -15.14
CA VAL A 39 -7.71 -1.27 -15.34
C VAL A 39 -7.16 -0.90 -13.98
N GLN A 40 -5.87 -1.20 -13.78
CA GLN A 40 -5.13 -0.82 -12.58
C GLN A 40 -4.24 0.37 -12.92
N LEU A 41 -4.36 1.47 -12.18
CA LEU A 41 -3.53 2.68 -12.36
C LEU A 41 -2.08 2.47 -11.92
N LEU A 42 -1.88 1.61 -10.91
CA LEU A 42 -0.57 1.19 -10.43
C LEU A 42 -0.52 -0.35 -10.39
N PRO A 43 0.66 -0.97 -10.28
CA PRO A 43 0.76 -2.42 -10.12
C PRO A 43 0.33 -2.85 -8.70
N GLU A 44 -0.74 -3.63 -8.59
CA GLU A 44 -1.22 -4.14 -7.29
C GLU A 44 -0.15 -4.97 -6.57
N VAL A 45 0.66 -5.72 -7.33
CA VAL A 45 1.74 -6.56 -6.80
C VAL A 45 2.77 -5.71 -6.05
N ALA A 46 3.20 -4.58 -6.63
CA ALA A 46 4.16 -3.68 -6.01
C ALA A 46 3.61 -3.07 -4.71
N PHE A 47 2.35 -2.63 -4.73
CA PHE A 47 1.68 -2.14 -3.51
C PHE A 47 1.62 -3.22 -2.42
N ARG A 48 1.24 -4.44 -2.80
CA ARG A 48 1.14 -5.59 -1.89
C ARG A 48 2.47 -5.90 -1.22
N GLU A 49 3.55 -5.94 -1.99
CA GLU A 49 4.91 -6.17 -1.49
C GLU A 49 5.37 -5.05 -0.56
N ALA A 50 5.15 -3.79 -0.93
CA ALA A 50 5.56 -2.66 -0.12
C ALA A 50 4.81 -2.62 1.24
N VAL A 51 3.51 -2.91 1.26
CA VAL A 51 2.74 -3.02 2.52
C VAL A 51 3.19 -4.23 3.34
N ALA A 52 3.47 -5.37 2.70
CA ALA A 52 3.98 -6.55 3.40
C ALA A 52 5.34 -6.27 4.05
N ASN A 53 6.25 -5.64 3.32
CA ASN A 53 7.57 -5.23 3.81
C ASN A 53 7.43 -4.29 5.01
N ALA A 54 6.57 -3.27 4.91
CA ALA A 54 6.33 -2.35 6.01
C ALA A 54 5.75 -3.04 7.27
N LEU A 55 4.89 -4.06 7.10
CA LEU A 55 4.30 -4.81 8.22
C LEU A 55 5.29 -5.79 8.86
N VAL A 56 6.13 -6.45 8.06
CA VAL A 56 7.12 -7.44 8.53
C VAL A 56 8.30 -6.76 9.20
N HIS A 57 8.83 -5.69 8.60
CA HIS A 57 9.99 -4.93 9.10
C HIS A 57 9.62 -3.87 10.14
N ARG A 58 8.38 -3.85 10.61
CA ARG A 58 7.97 -2.95 11.67
C ARG A 58 8.86 -3.19 12.90
N ALA A 59 9.48 -2.13 13.41
CA ALA A 59 10.09 -2.17 14.73
C ALA A 59 8.96 -2.37 15.75
N TRP A 60 8.74 -3.61 16.18
CA TRP A 60 7.66 -3.99 17.10
C TRP A 60 7.77 -3.33 18.48
N ASP A 61 8.96 -2.78 18.80
CA ASP A 61 9.23 -1.97 19.98
C ASP A 61 8.75 -0.50 19.87
N GLU A 62 8.48 0.00 18.66
CA GLU A 62 7.99 1.37 18.47
C GLU A 62 6.45 1.41 18.32
N ARG A 63 5.81 2.27 19.13
CA ARG A 63 4.35 2.52 19.11
C ARG A 63 3.85 3.29 17.87
N ALA A 64 4.67 3.42 16.84
CA ALA A 64 4.29 4.12 15.62
C ALA A 64 3.51 3.20 14.67
N ASN A 65 2.57 3.79 13.91
CA ASN A 65 1.78 3.06 12.91
C ASN A 65 2.39 3.24 11.53
N ILE A 66 2.24 2.24 10.66
CA ILE A 66 2.52 2.41 9.24
C ILE A 66 1.50 3.38 8.67
N LEU A 67 1.99 4.44 8.02
CA LEU A 67 1.17 5.42 7.33
C LEU A 67 1.21 5.14 5.83
N ILE A 68 0.05 4.94 5.22
CA ILE A 68 -0.10 4.76 3.78
C ILE A 68 -0.88 5.95 3.24
N SER A 69 -0.28 6.68 2.31
CA SER A 69 -0.88 7.82 1.60
C SER A 69 -1.06 7.44 0.14
N LEU A 70 -2.31 7.53 -0.34
CA LEU A 70 -2.69 7.23 -1.72
C LEU A 70 -2.92 8.56 -2.46
N TYR A 71 -2.10 8.85 -3.47
CA TYR A 71 -2.21 10.02 -4.36
C TYR A 71 -2.61 9.57 -5.77
N GLU A 72 -3.07 10.48 -6.61
CA GLU A 72 -3.53 10.12 -7.97
C GLU A 72 -2.43 9.44 -8.82
N ASP A 73 -1.17 9.83 -8.61
CA ASP A 73 -0.01 9.42 -9.38
C ASP A 73 0.99 8.53 -8.62
N ARG A 74 0.90 8.47 -7.29
CA ARG A 74 1.86 7.73 -6.45
C ARG A 74 1.25 7.19 -5.16
N ILE A 75 1.97 6.28 -4.54
CA ILE A 75 1.66 5.78 -3.19
C ILE A 75 2.89 5.98 -2.31
N GLU A 76 2.69 6.59 -1.14
CA GLU A 76 3.73 6.72 -0.13
C GLU A 76 3.42 5.81 1.07
N ILE A 77 4.41 5.01 1.48
CA ILE A 77 4.32 4.14 2.66
C ILE A 77 5.43 4.52 3.61
N LYS A 78 5.06 4.99 4.81
CA LYS A 78 6.00 5.34 5.89
C LYS A 78 5.86 4.32 7.02
N SER A 79 6.90 3.52 7.23
CA SER A 79 7.02 2.60 8.36
C SER A 79 7.89 3.19 9.47
N PRO A 80 7.59 2.90 10.74
CA PRO A 80 8.54 3.13 11.84
C PRO A 80 9.59 2.02 11.88
N GLY A 81 10.85 2.42 12.03
CA GLY A 81 12.00 1.62 11.65
C GLY A 81 12.34 1.86 10.17
N GLY A 82 13.53 2.42 9.92
CA GLY A 82 14.02 2.71 8.58
C GLY A 82 14.15 1.45 7.71
N LEU A 83 14.48 1.65 6.44
CA LEU A 83 14.69 0.56 5.49
C LEU A 83 15.65 -0.50 6.08
N PRO A 84 15.36 -1.80 5.95
CA PRO A 84 16.33 -2.82 6.33
C PRO A 84 17.65 -2.54 5.59
N PHE A 85 18.77 -2.60 6.31
CA PHE A 85 20.11 -2.33 5.81
C PHE A 85 20.33 -3.11 4.49
N GLY A 86 20.35 -2.41 3.35
CA GLY A 86 20.52 -3.03 2.03
C GLY A 86 19.56 -2.57 0.92
N ILE A 87 18.50 -1.81 1.23
CA ILE A 87 17.68 -1.14 0.20
C ILE A 87 18.13 0.32 0.12
N THR A 88 19.11 0.60 -0.73
CA THR A 88 19.38 1.98 -1.16
C THR A 88 18.30 2.40 -2.14
N GLU A 89 17.92 3.68 -2.07
CA GLU A 89 17.26 4.43 -3.13
C GLU A 89 18.19 4.41 -4.35
N ALA A 90 18.19 3.30 -5.11
CA ALA A 90 18.97 3.19 -6.32
C ALA A 90 18.29 4.10 -7.35
N GLY A 91 18.86 5.30 -7.46
CA GLY A 91 18.41 6.37 -8.32
C GLY A 91 18.12 5.91 -9.73
N VAL A 92 16.93 6.28 -10.19
CA VAL A 92 16.64 6.37 -11.62
C VAL A 92 17.11 7.77 -12.04
N SER A 93 18.31 7.83 -12.61
CA SER A 93 18.77 8.92 -13.48
C SER A 93 19.44 8.29 -14.69
#